data_AF-A0A4R1S0G1-F1
#
_entry.id   AF-A0A4R1S0G1-F1
#
_cell.length_a   1.000
_cell.length_b   1.000
_cell.length_c   1.000
_cell.angle_alpha   90.00
_cell.angle_beta   90.00
_cell.angle_gamma   90.00
#
_symmetry.space_group_name_H-M   'P 1'
#
loop_
_entity.id
_entity.type
_entity.pdbx_description
1 polymer ?
#
loop_
_entity_poly.entity_id
_entity_poly.type
_entity_poly.pdbx_seq_one_letter_code
_entity_poly.pdbx_strand_id
1 'polypeptide(L)'
;MANYEEVQRYHCQGRSGRNYVVIEQMKTSGAGYRLTTRPAKDYMTADGDVAERLDDENFLLLLSDEVVHIERTIPPSKSKKRRPAKKQRHTAATTKDDLPREL
;
A
#
# COMPACT_ATOMS: atom_id res chain seq x y z
N MET A 1 -8.01 -15.81 -1.46
CA MET A 1 -6.66 -15.20 -1.48
C MET A 1 -6.54 -14.29 -0.27
N ALA A 2 -5.44 -14.36 0.47
CA ALA A 2 -5.19 -13.41 1.55
C ALA A 2 -4.84 -12.06 0.94
N ASN A 3 -5.54 -11.00 1.38
CA ASN A 3 -5.20 -9.64 0.99
C ASN A 3 -4.25 -9.06 2.03
N TYR A 4 -3.15 -8.46 1.57
CA TYR A 4 -2.18 -7.75 2.40
C TYR A 4 -2.19 -6.27 2.01
N GLU A 5 -2.11 -5.39 3.00
CA GLU A 5 -1.95 -3.95 2.79
C GLU A 5 -0.64 -3.48 3.42
N GLU A 6 0.13 -2.68 2.66
CA GLU A 6 1.30 -1.99 3.21
C GLU A 6 0.84 -0.93 4.23
N VAL A 7 1.35 -1.02 5.44
CA VAL A 7 1.04 -0.10 6.54
C VAL A 7 2.14 0.95 6.67
N GLN A 8 3.38 0.49 6.71
CA GLN A 8 4.52 1.32 7.06
C GLN A 8 5.77 0.87 6.31
N ARG A 9 6.70 1.81 6.09
CA ARG A 9 8.03 1.52 5.60
C ARG A 9 9.08 2.08 6.55
N TYR A 10 10.19 1.36 6.65
CA TYR A 10 11.35 1.71 7.45
C TYR A 10 12.59 1.73 6.56
N HIS A 11 13.30 2.84 6.55
CA HIS A 11 14.65 2.90 5.99
C HIS A 11 15.60 2.38 7.05
N CYS A 12 16.31 1.32 6.74
CA CYS A 12 17.19 0.63 7.67
C CYS A 12 18.62 0.58 7.13
N GLN A 13 19.59 0.54 8.03
CA GLN A 13 21.00 0.37 7.73
C GLN A 13 21.52 -0.92 8.36
N GLY A 14 22.17 -1.75 7.54
CA GLY A 14 22.85 -2.97 7.97
C GLY A 14 24.26 -2.73 8.44
N ARG A 15 24.89 -3.77 9.00
CA ARG A 15 26.21 -3.68 9.64
C ARG A 15 27.33 -3.33 8.66
N SER A 16 27.12 -3.62 7.37
CA SER A 16 28.03 -3.30 6.26
C SER A 16 27.85 -1.88 5.70
N GLY A 17 26.95 -1.08 6.27
CA GLY A 17 26.53 0.21 5.72
C GLY A 17 25.55 0.08 4.55
N ARG A 18 25.07 -1.14 4.25
CA ARG A 18 24.07 -1.41 3.22
C ARG A 18 22.70 -0.94 3.67
N ASN A 19 21.97 -0.28 2.77
CA ASN A 19 20.64 0.24 3.05
C ASN A 19 19.57 -0.78 2.66
N TYR A 20 18.55 -0.87 3.50
CA TYR A 20 17.40 -1.75 3.34
C TYR A 20 16.11 -0.95 3.51
N VAL A 21 15.04 -1.39 2.86
CA VAL A 21 13.70 -0.85 3.10
C VAL A 21 12.83 -1.98 3.60
N VAL A 22 12.48 -1.97 4.88
CA VAL A 22 11.57 -2.95 5.48
C VAL A 22 10.14 -2.41 5.40
N ILE A 23 9.21 -3.24 4.97
CA ILE A 23 7.80 -2.94 4.73
C ILE A 23 6.98 -3.72 5.75
N GLU A 24 6.24 -3.01 6.60
CA GLU A 24 5.21 -3.59 7.46
C GLU A 24 3.94 -3.82 6.64
N GLN A 25 3.42 -5.04 6.69
CA GLN A 25 2.18 -5.43 6.02
C GLN A 25 1.17 -5.96 7.02
N MET A 26 -0.10 -5.62 6.82
CA MET A 26 -1.22 -6.18 7.58
C MET A 26 -2.11 -7.04 6.68
N LYS A 27 -2.56 -8.16 7.22
CA LYS A 27 -3.52 -9.04 6.54
C LYS A 27 -4.94 -8.46 6.68
N THR A 28 -5.60 -8.14 5.57
CA THR A 28 -6.86 -7.40 5.56
C THR A 28 -8.11 -8.25 5.35
N SER A 29 -7.97 -9.53 4.95
CA SER A 29 -9.13 -10.44 4.90
C SER A 29 -8.76 -11.93 4.81
N GLY A 30 -9.52 -12.72 5.56
CA GLY A 30 -9.57 -14.20 5.58
C GLY A 30 -10.64 -14.64 6.60
N ALA A 31 -11.36 -15.73 6.34
CA ALA A 31 -12.54 -16.17 7.13
C ALA A 31 -12.27 -16.43 8.64
N GLY A 32 -11.00 -16.47 9.07
CA GLY A 32 -10.59 -16.59 10.48
C GLY A 32 -10.24 -15.28 11.19
N TYR A 33 -10.25 -14.12 10.51
CA TYR A 33 -9.86 -12.82 11.10
C TYR A 33 -10.87 -12.28 12.12
N ARG A 34 -12.09 -12.82 12.15
CA ARG A 34 -13.17 -12.29 13.01
C ARG A 34 -13.16 -12.80 14.45
N LEU A 35 -12.37 -13.82 14.81
CA LEU A 35 -12.63 -14.54 16.05
C LEU A 35 -11.50 -14.55 17.08
N THR A 36 -10.23 -14.38 16.71
CA THR A 36 -9.16 -14.45 17.71
C THR A 36 -7.94 -13.64 17.31
N THR A 37 -7.47 -12.82 18.27
CA THR A 37 -6.09 -12.33 18.42
C THR A 37 -5.52 -11.44 17.32
N ARG A 38 -5.29 -10.16 17.66
CA ARG A 38 -4.40 -9.14 17.05
C ARG A 38 -4.13 -9.23 15.52
N PRO A 39 -4.25 -8.11 14.76
CA PRO A 39 -3.85 -8.10 13.36
C PRO A 39 -2.40 -8.61 13.23
N ALA A 40 -2.22 -9.73 12.52
CA ALA A 40 -0.91 -10.27 12.21
C ALA A 40 -0.18 -9.27 11.31
N LYS A 41 0.94 -8.76 11.80
CA LYS A 41 1.86 -7.89 11.07
C LYS A 41 3.00 -8.76 10.56
N ASP A 42 3.26 -8.66 9.27
CA ASP A 42 4.41 -9.29 8.63
C ASP A 42 5.39 -8.19 8.20
N TYR A 43 6.68 -8.51 8.16
CA TYR A 43 7.73 -7.59 7.72
C TYR A 43 8.53 -8.23 6.60
N MET A 44 8.78 -7.47 5.53
CA MET A 44 9.62 -7.91 4.41
C MET A 44 10.45 -6.76 3.86
N THR A 45 11.60 -7.03 3.28
CA THR A 45 12.35 -6.04 2.54
C THR A 45 11.66 -5.75 1.20
N ALA A 46 11.94 -4.59 0.61
CA ALA A 46 11.48 -4.24 -0.73
C ALA A 46 11.97 -5.22 -1.81
N ASP A 47 13.05 -5.95 -1.54
CA ASP A 47 13.62 -6.98 -2.42
C ASP A 47 12.97 -8.36 -2.25
N GLY A 48 12.08 -8.52 -1.26
CA GLY A 48 11.31 -9.74 -1.01
C GLY A 48 11.86 -10.66 0.09
N ASP A 49 12.88 -10.23 0.83
CA ASP A 49 13.38 -10.99 1.99
C ASP A 49 12.45 -10.82 3.18
N VAL A 50 12.21 -11.91 3.92
CA VAL A 50 11.42 -11.85 5.15
C VAL A 50 12.26 -11.27 6.28
N ALA A 51 11.65 -10.39 7.07
CA ALA A 51 12.26 -9.78 8.24
C ALA A 51 11.43 -10.08 9.50
N GLU A 52 12.09 -10.13 10.65
CA GLU A 52 11.48 -10.21 11.97
C GLU A 52 11.79 -8.93 12.76
N ARG A 53 10.79 -8.37 13.45
CA ARG A 53 10.99 -7.21 14.33
C ARG A 53 11.58 -7.69 15.65
N LEU A 54 12.79 -7.24 15.98
CA LEU A 54 13.44 -7.61 17.25
C LEU A 54 12.99 -6.71 18.39
N ASP A 55 12.96 -5.41 18.14
CA ASP A 55 12.60 -4.36 19.08
C ASP A 55 12.09 -3.13 18.31
N ASP A 56 11.94 -1.97 18.94
CA ASP A 56 11.41 -0.76 18.30
C ASP A 56 12.39 -0.08 17.32
N GLU A 57 13.63 -0.56 17.21
CA GLU A 57 14.69 0.08 16.43
C GLU A 57 15.38 -0.88 15.46
N ASN A 58 15.16 -2.20 15.58
CA ASN A 58 15.93 -3.21 14.88
C ASN A 58 15.04 -4.29 14.23
N PHE A 59 15.52 -4.79 13.10
CA PHE A 59 14.97 -5.94 12.39
C PHE A 59 16.05 -6.99 12.14
N LEU A 60 15.67 -8.26 12.14
CA LEU A 60 16.47 -9.38 11.67
C LEU A 60 16.03 -9.77 10.26
N LEU A 61 16.94 -9.76 9.30
CA LEU A 61 16.72 -10.32 7.96
C LEU A 61 16.93 -11.83 8.00
N LEU A 62 15.88 -12.62 7.76
CA LEU A 62 15.90 -14.06 8.03
C LEU A 62 16.76 -14.86 7.04
N LEU A 63 16.89 -14.41 5.79
CA LEU A 63 17.69 -15.12 4.79
C LEU A 63 19.20 -14.85 4.94
N SER A 64 19.58 -13.66 5.41
CA SER A 64 20.98 -13.26 5.55
C SER A 64 21.51 -13.29 6.98
N ASP A 65 20.65 -13.55 7.97
CA ASP A 65 20.96 -13.46 9.41
C ASP A 65 21.58 -12.09 9.78
N GLU A 66 21.13 -11.03 9.10
CA GLU A 66 21.64 -9.67 9.29
C GLU A 66 20.67 -8.84 10.12
N VAL A 67 21.18 -8.23 11.20
CA VAL A 67 20.44 -7.22 11.95
C VAL A 67 20.59 -5.86 11.27
N VAL A 68 19.47 -5.22 10.98
CA VAL A 68 19.39 -3.89 10.37
C VAL A 68 18.71 -2.91 11.33
N HIS A 69 19.27 -1.72 11.45
CA HIS A 69 18.81 -0.67 12.36
C HIS A 69 17.95 0.35 11.61
N ILE A 70 16.86 0.80 12.20
CA ILE A 70 15.95 1.77 11.62
C ILE A 70 16.55 3.17 11.71
N GLU A 71 16.84 3.79 10.57
CA GLU A 71 17.26 5.19 10.53
C GLU A 71 16.07 6.15 10.54
N ARG A 72 15.02 5.79 9.79
CA ARG A 72 13.81 6.61 9.70
C ARG A 72 12.62 5.81 9.21
N THR A 73 11.45 6.24 9.65
CA THR A 73 10.16 5.76 9.18
C THR A 73 9.69 6.60 8.00
N ILE A 74 9.26 5.97 6.91
CA ILE A 74 8.78 6.65 5.70
C ILE A 74 7.35 6.22 5.38
N PRO A 75 6.50 7.11 4.84
CA PRO A 75 5.11 6.79 4.53
C PRO A 75 5.02 5.62 3.53
N PRO A 76 3.96 4.79 3.61
CA PRO A 76 3.74 3.71 2.66
C PRO A 76 3.64 4.25 1.24
N SER A 77 4.08 3.45 0.27
CA SER A 77 4.01 3.84 -1.14
C SER A 77 2.53 3.90 -1.52
N LYS A 78 1.94 5.10 -1.65
CA LYS A 78 0.52 5.24 -1.98
C LYS A 78 0.25 4.44 -3.25
N SER A 79 -0.54 3.37 -3.16
CA SER A 79 -1.14 2.72 -4.32
C SER A 79 -1.89 3.82 -5.07
N LYS A 80 -1.42 4.21 -6.27
CA LYS A 80 -2.15 5.14 -7.14
C LYS A 80 -3.54 4.57 -7.38
N LYS A 81 -4.53 4.93 -6.56
CA LYS A 81 -5.95 4.85 -6.94
C LYS A 81 -6.08 5.79 -8.12
N ARG A 82 -5.94 5.25 -9.33
CA ARG A 82 -6.37 5.91 -10.57
C ARG A 82 -7.83 6.29 -10.33
N ARG A 83 -8.08 7.57 -10.02
CA ARG A 83 -9.45 8.10 -10.01
C ARG A 83 -9.98 7.85 -11.43
N PRO A 84 -11.12 7.18 -11.62
CA PRO A 84 -11.72 7.13 -12.94
C PRO A 84 -11.98 8.58 -13.36
N ALA A 85 -11.46 8.94 -14.53
CA ALA A 85 -11.68 10.26 -15.12
C ALA A 85 -13.19 10.50 -15.20
N LYS A 86 -13.67 11.56 -14.54
CA LYS A 86 -15.03 12.06 -14.69
C LYS A 86 -15.21 12.43 -16.18
N LYS A 87 -15.85 11.56 -16.97
CA LYS A 87 -16.35 11.94 -18.30
C LYS A 87 -17.45 12.99 -18.06
N GLN A 88 -17.13 14.26 -18.30
CA GLN A 88 -18.12 15.32 -18.46
C GLN A 88 -19.06 14.92 -19.60
N ARG A 89 -20.29 14.55 -19.27
CA ARG A 89 -21.40 14.54 -20.23
C ARG A 89 -21.70 16.00 -20.54
N HIS A 90 -21.23 16.48 -21.70
CA HIS A 90 -21.77 17.67 -22.32
C HIS A 90 -23.15 17.30 -22.89
N THR A 91 -24.22 17.77 -22.26
CA THR A 91 -25.53 17.84 -22.91
C THR A 91 -25.52 19.05 -23.82
N ALA A 92 -25.40 18.82 -25.13
CA ALA A 92 -25.66 19.84 -26.13
C ALA A 92 -27.18 20.06 -26.20
N ALA A 93 -27.65 21.21 -25.72
CA ALA A 93 -28.95 21.73 -26.06
C ALA A 93 -28.83 22.38 -27.44
N THR A 94 -29.28 21.68 -28.48
CA THR A 94 -29.45 22.27 -29.82
C THR A 94 -30.84 22.86 -29.90
N THR A 95 -30.88 24.19 -29.92
CA THR A 95 -31.97 25.04 -30.40
C THR A 95 -32.50 24.55 -31.75
N LYS A 96 -33.82 24.41 -31.87
CA LYS A 96 -34.53 24.37 -33.15
C LYS A 96 -35.75 25.27 -33.06
N ASP A 97 -35.56 26.51 -33.49
CA ASP A 97 -36.59 27.24 -34.23
C ASP A 97 -36.90 26.45 -35.50
N ASP A 98 -38.18 26.16 -35.76
CA ASP A 98 -38.84 26.39 -37.06
C ASP A 98 -40.33 26.00 -36.99
N LEU A 99 -41.21 27.00 -37.10
CA LEU A 99 -42.61 26.88 -37.55
C LEU A 99 -42.61 26.55 -39.05
N PRO A 100 -43.54 25.74 -39.59
CA PRO A 100 -44.89 26.25 -39.82
C PRO A 100 -46.00 25.19 -39.65
N ARG A 101 -47.24 25.63 -39.46
CA ARG A 101 -48.41 24.77 -39.69
C ARG A 101 -49.48 25.55 -40.43
N GLU A 102 -49.65 25.17 -41.69
CA GLU A 102 -50.83 25.47 -42.49
C GLU A 102 -52.05 24.75 -41.90
N LEU A 103 -53.14 25.50 -41.74
CA LEU A 103 -54.52 25.23 -42.21
C LEU A 103 -55.47 26.31 -41.69
#